data_AF-A0A811SAB5-F1
#
_entry.id   AF-A0A811SAB5-F1
#
_cell.length_a   1.000
_cell.length_b   1.000
_cell.length_c   1.000
_cell.angle_alpha   90.00
_cell.angle_beta   90.00
_cell.angle_gamma   90.00
#
_symmetry.space_group_name_H-M   'P 1'
#
loop_
_entity.id
_entity.type
_entity.pdbx_description
1 polymer ?
#
loop_
_entity_poly.entity_id
_entity_poly.type
_entity_poly.pdbx_seq_one_letter_code
_entity_poly.pdbx_strand_id
1 'polypeptide(L)' 'MEAGCLRACRSHPSIIVIDGVAADPKTKDVHLVLGLIQGGLSLRDSDYMWRTPSEDTVREMMRQLIGAAKGTWSWLYP' A
#
# COMPACT_ATOMS: atom_id res chain seq x y z
N MET A 1 12.38 9.86 -2.77
CA MET A 1 11.19 10.60 -2.30
C MET A 1 9.97 9.69 -2.48
N GLU A 2 9.09 9.60 -1.49
CA GLU A 2 8.02 8.59 -1.38
C GLU A 2 7.08 8.53 -2.60
N ALA A 3 6.66 9.69 -3.14
CA ALA A 3 5.84 9.75 -4.35
C ALA A 3 6.49 9.07 -5.56
N GLY A 4 7.82 9.11 -5.67
CA GLY A 4 8.57 8.45 -6.76
C GLY A 4 8.50 6.93 -6.64
N CYS A 5 8.67 6.40 -5.42
CA CYS A 5 8.56 4.97 -5.16
C CYS A 5 7.15 4.46 -5.49
N LEU A 6 6.12 5.17 -5.05
CA LEU A 6 4.72 4.81 -5.33
C LEU A 6 4.39 4.86 -6.82
N ARG A 7 4.92 5.83 -7.57
CA ARG A 7 4.75 5.91 -9.03
C ARG A 7 5.40 4.74 -9.75
N ALA A 8 6.62 4.35 -9.33
CA ALA A 8 7.31 3.19 -9.91
C ALA A 8 6.55 1.88 -9.68
N CYS A 9 5.77 1.80 -8.60
CA CYS A 9 5.02 0.61 -8.22
C CYS A 9 3.58 0.57 -8.74
N ARG A 10 3.12 1.56 -9.52
CA ARG A 10 1.71 1.75 -9.90
C ARG A 10 1.10 0.54 -10.64
N SER A 11 1.90 -0.31 -11.28
CA SER A 11 1.45 -1.50 -11.98
C SER A 11 1.26 -2.73 -11.09
N HIS A 12 1.70 -2.69 -9.82
CA HIS A 12 1.64 -3.84 -8.94
C HIS A 12 0.27 -3.93 -8.23
N PRO A 13 -0.49 -5.03 -8.37
CA PRO A 13 -1.88 -5.12 -7.89
C PRO A 13 -2.02 -5.03 -6.37
N SER A 14 -0.95 -5.34 -5.63
CA SER A 14 -0.92 -5.30 -4.16
C SER A 14 -0.34 -4.00 -3.57
N ILE A 15 0.01 -3.00 -4.39
CA ILE A 15 0.54 -1.72 -3.93
C ILE A 15 -0.49 -0.61 -4.18
N ILE A 16 -0.71 0.23 -3.17
CA ILE A 16 -1.67 1.34 -3.26
C ILE A 16 -1.27 2.32 -4.36
N VAL A 17 -2.26 2.73 -5.16
CA VAL A 17 -2.05 3.67 -6.26
C VAL A 17 -1.95 5.09 -5.73
N ILE A 18 -0.92 5.80 -6.17
CA ILE A 18 -0.81 7.25 -6.02
C ILE A 18 -1.55 7.95 -7.17
N ASP A 19 -2.51 8.80 -6.82
CA ASP A 19 -3.24 9.64 -7.77
C ASP A 19 -2.48 10.95 -8.03
N GLY A 20 -1.81 11.49 -7.01
CA GLY A 20 -1.05 12.72 -7.16
C GLY A 20 -0.37 13.21 -5.89
N VAL A 21 0.07 14.46 -5.95
CA VAL A 21 0.65 15.20 -4.84
C VAL A 21 -0.07 16.55 -4.77
N ALA A 22 -0.54 16.92 -3.59
CA ALA A 22 -1.19 18.21 -3.34
C ALA A 22 -0.31 19.06 -2.43
N ALA A 23 -0.27 20.38 -2.65
CA ALA A 23 0.44 21.32 -1.80
C ALA A 23 -0.55 22.32 -1.20
N ASP A 24 -0.50 22.52 0.11
CA ASP A 24 -1.27 23.56 0.78
C ASP A 24 -0.58 24.92 0.59
N PRO A 25 -1.23 25.90 -0.06
CA PRO A 25 -0.61 27.19 -0.36
C PRO A 25 -0.36 28.05 0.88
N LYS A 26 -1.10 27.83 1.97
CA LYS A 26 -1.01 28.56 3.25
C LYS A 26 0.07 27.98 4.15
N THR A 27 0.09 26.67 4.34
CA THR A 27 1.05 26.01 5.25
C THR A 27 2.35 25.61 4.56
N LYS A 28 2.35 25.53 3.22
CA LYS A 28 3.44 24.96 2.39
C LYS A 28 3.65 23.47 2.59
N ASP A 29 2.71 22.78 3.25
CA ASP A 29 2.74 21.34 3.40
C ASP A 29 2.47 20.63 2.08
N VAL A 30 3.03 19.43 1.94
CA VAL A 30 2.87 18.56 0.77
C VAL A 30 2.24 17.25 1.22
N HIS A 31 1.18 16.85 0.54
CA HIS A 31 0.40 15.66 0.85
C HIS A 31 0.39 14.70 -0.34
N LEU A 32 0.49 13.39 -0.04
CA LEU A 32 0.28 12.34 -1.03
C LEU A 32 -1.22 12.05 -1.16
N VAL A 33 -1.72 12.03 -2.39
CA VAL A 33 -3.10 11.63 -2.68
C VAL A 33 -3.08 10.19 -3.16
N LEU A 34 -3.68 9.31 -2.37
CA LEU A 34 -3.70 7.86 -2.58
C LEU A 34 -5.15 7.37 -2.70
N GLY A 35 -5.35 6.27 -3.42
CA GLY A 35 -6.66 5.63 -3.51
C GLY A 35 -7.16 5.12 -2.16
N LEU A 36 -8.41 5.41 -1.78
CA LEU A 36 -8.99 4.95 -0.52
C LEU A 36 -9.36 3.46 -0.59
N ILE A 37 -8.70 2.62 0.22
CA ILE A 37 -8.96 1.18 0.29
C ILE A 37 -9.75 0.84 1.55
N GLN A 38 -10.90 0.16 1.41
CA GLN A 38 -11.77 -0.29 2.50
C GLN A 38 -11.99 0.74 3.62
N GLY A 39 -12.27 1.99 3.25
CA GLY A 39 -12.53 3.06 4.23
C GLY A 39 -11.33 3.42 5.11
N GLY A 40 -10.11 3.04 4.73
CA GLY A 40 -8.90 3.29 5.50
C GLY A 40 -8.61 2.26 6.58
N LEU A 41 -9.33 1.14 6.61
CA LEU A 41 -9.08 0.05 7.55
C LEU A 41 -7.74 -0.61 7.26
N SER A 42 -6.88 -0.66 8.29
CA SER A 42 -5.67 -1.47 8.22
C SER A 42 -6.01 -2.94 8.46
N LEU A 43 -5.10 -3.85 8.08
CA LEU A 43 -5.24 -5.27 8.44
C LEU A 43 -5.45 -5.43 9.96
N ARG A 44 -4.73 -4.65 10.76
CA ARG A 44 -4.85 -4.64 12.23
C ARG A 44 -6.24 -4.26 12.73
N ASP A 45 -6.90 -3.32 12.05
CA ASP A 45 -8.21 -2.81 12.44
C ASP A 45 -9.37 -3.62 11.85
N SER A 46 -9.08 -4.53 10.91
CA SER A 46 -10.09 -5.36 10.28
C SER A 46 -10.69 -6.36 11.27
N ASP A 47 -12.01 -6.57 11.20
CA ASP A 47 -12.74 -7.61 11.95
C ASP A 47 -12.14 -9.01 11.80
N TYR A 48 -11.43 -9.25 10.69
CA TYR A 48 -10.69 -10.47 10.40
C TYR A 48 -9.51 -10.74 11.32
N MET A 49 -8.94 -9.74 12.00
CA MET A 49 -7.86 -9.95 12.97
C MET A 49 -8.37 -10.12 14.41
N TRP A 50 -9.59 -9.64 14.70
CA TRP A 50 -10.24 -9.86 16.01
C TRP A 50 -10.76 -11.28 16.19
N ARG A 51 -11.08 -11.97 15.09
CA ARG A 51 -11.34 -13.41 15.07
C ARG A 51 -10.11 -14.09 14.50
N THR A 52 -9.42 -14.93 15.27
CA THR A 52 -8.22 -15.65 14.80
C THR A 52 -8.47 -16.22 13.40
N PRO A 53 -7.85 -15.67 12.34
CA PRO A 53 -8.12 -16.10 10.98
C PRO A 53 -7.62 -17.53 10.78
N SER A 54 -8.24 -18.25 9.85
CA SER A 54 -7.79 -19.60 9.50
C SER A 54 -6.35 -19.55 8.96
N GLU A 55 -5.60 -20.65 9.12
CA GLU A 55 -4.24 -20.74 8.60
C GLU A 55 -4.18 -20.45 7.08
N ASP A 56 -5.16 -20.96 6.32
CA ASP A 56 -5.24 -20.72 4.88
C ASP A 56 -5.41 -19.24 4.54
N THR A 57 -6.24 -18.52 5.30
CA THR A 57 -6.41 -17.07 5.17
C THR A 57 -5.11 -16.33 5.45
N VAL A 58 -4.43 -16.67 6.56
CA VAL A 58 -3.14 -16.04 6.92
C VAL A 58 -2.09 -16.31 5.85
N ARG A 59 -2.02 -17.54 5.35
CA ARG A 59 -1.08 -17.95 4.32
C ARG A 59 -1.28 -17.15 3.03
N GLU A 60 -2.53 -16.93 2.63
CA GLU A 60 -2.84 -16.14 1.45
C GLU A 60 -2.50 -14.65 1.63
N MET A 61 -2.83 -14.06 2.79
CA MET A 61 -2.42 -12.69 3.12
C MET A 61 -0.90 -12.53 3.05
N MET A 62 -0.15 -13.47 3.64
CA MET A 62 1.31 -13.46 3.61
C MET A 62 1.87 -13.59 2.20
N ARG A 63 1.28 -14.43 1.33
CA ARG A 63 1.70 -14.53 -0.09
C ARG A 63 1.55 -13.20 -0.80
N GLN A 64 0.44 -12.47 -0.59
CA GLN A 64 0.21 -11.17 -1.20
C GLN A 64 1.23 -10.13 -0.70
N LEU A 65 1.50 -10.09 0.62
CA LEU A 65 2.51 -9.19 1.20
C LEU A 65 3.91 -9.48 0.66
N ILE A 66 4.32 -10.74 0.60
CA ILE A 66 5.63 -11.15 0.06
C ILE A 66 5.69 -10.87 -1.44
N GLY A 67 4.62 -11.12 -2.18
CA GLY A 67 4.52 -10.81 -3.61
C GLY A 67 4.74 -9.33 -3.88
N ALA A 68 4.04 -8.46 -3.13
CA ALA A 68 4.23 -7.02 -3.18
C ALA A 68 5.69 -6.63 -2.93
N ALA A 69 6.29 -7.11 -1.83
CA ALA A 69 7.66 -6.76 -1.46
C ALA A 69 8.72 -7.21 -2.49
N LYS A 70 8.51 -8.35 -3.15
CA LYS A 70 9.40 -8.84 -4.22
C LYS A 70 9.26 -8.03 -5.50
N GLY A 71 8.04 -7.67 -5.89
CA GLY A 71 7.78 -6.86 -7.09
C GLY A 71 8.46 -5.48 -7.02
N THR A 72 8.57 -4.91 -5.82
CA THR A 72 9.29 -3.65 -5.58
C THR A 72 10.81 -3.78 -5.77
N TRP A 73 11.39 -4.95 -5.47
CA TRP A 73 12.84 -5.16 -5.48
C TRP A 73 13.45 -5.15 -6.89
N SER A 74 12.75 -5.71 -7.88
CA SER A 74 13.22 -5.81 -9.27
C SER A 74 13.36 -4.46 -9.99
N TRP A 75 12.75 -3.39 -9.46
CA TRP A 75 12.79 -2.05 -10.07
C TRP A 75 13.69 -1.06 -9.31
N LEU A 76 14.06 -1.37 -8.06
CA LEU A 76 14.92 -0.52 -7.25
C LEU A 76 16.41 -0.81 -7.44
N TYR A 77 16.77 -1.97 -8.01
CA TYR A 77 18.13 -2.33 -8.41
C TYR A 77 18.09 -3.13 -9.72
N PRO A 78 18.32 -2.50 -10.89
CA PRO A 78 18.51 -3.21 -12.16
C PRO A 78 19.82 -4.00 -12.21
#